data_AF-A0A1V6DZ39-F1
#
_entry.id   AF-A0A1V6DZ39-F1
#
_cell.length_a   1.000
_cell.length_b   1.000
_cell.length_c   1.000
_cell.angle_alpha   90.00
_cell.angle_beta   90.00
_cell.angle_gamma   90.00
#
_symmetry.space_group_name_H-M   'P 1'
#
loop_
_entity.id
_entity.type
_entity.pdbx_description
1 polymer ?
#
loop_
_entity_poly.entity_id
_entity_poly.type
_entity_poly.pdbx_seq_one_letter_code
_entity_poly.pdbx_strand_id
1 'polypeptide(L)'
;MRLVQSASRHGTLKVKNARGWLFMNDPLIAVRLGDQWRIFSPGHYYMPYGLLAYQNELTPGLICDEKKPIFQETEAAPAAKSVEARIGRFTLDEEGTLEGDVEIRMGGHLGAFRKTDWNDDSVEEIDTLYRAEIAANLPSAEISDLKWENLRAPEEPLIARFKLKVPGYAELAGSRLIFVPNVFEHGTQPLFTPEKRTNPIMFRHAWSEQDDITIVLPEGYMLDGATAPTNMANPETDIVGVRYKLSYQGKQRTLSYKRHFAVGAKGLTILPAQSYEPLKNFFDALHTQDEHKLVIKPKPEPAAAPANP
;
A
#
# COMPACT_ATOMS: atom_id res chain seq x y z
N MET A 1 -14.26 -29.55 15.74
CA MET A 1 -13.24 -28.47 15.84
C MET A 1 -12.00 -29.06 16.51
N ARG A 2 -10.80 -28.72 16.07
CA ARG A 2 -9.53 -29.20 16.64
C ARG A 2 -8.60 -28.04 16.93
N LEU A 3 -7.79 -28.17 17.98
CA LEU A 3 -6.69 -27.25 18.26
C LEU A 3 -5.60 -27.45 17.21
N VAL A 4 -5.04 -26.35 16.73
CA VAL A 4 -3.84 -26.33 15.92
C VAL A 4 -2.74 -25.63 16.67
N GLN A 5 -1.55 -26.22 16.64
CA GLN A 5 -0.35 -25.67 17.22
C GLN A 5 0.52 -25.18 16.06
N SER A 6 0.69 -23.86 15.93
CA SER A 6 1.43 -23.21 14.82
C SER A 6 2.84 -22.83 15.22
N ALA A 7 3.78 -23.00 14.27
CA ALA A 7 5.18 -22.67 14.46
C ALA A 7 5.54 -21.18 14.40
N SER A 8 4.56 -20.29 14.20
CA SER A 8 4.64 -18.81 14.20
C SER A 8 5.96 -18.17 13.76
N ARG A 9 5.94 -17.39 12.68
CA ARG A 9 7.10 -16.62 12.19
C ARG A 9 7.60 -15.52 13.17
N HIS A 10 6.88 -15.24 14.26
CA HIS A 10 7.29 -14.27 15.28
C HIS A 10 8.32 -14.86 16.27
N GLY A 11 8.34 -16.20 16.44
CA GLY A 11 9.28 -16.90 17.30
C GLY A 11 10.60 -17.25 16.61
N THR A 12 11.65 -17.51 17.40
CA THR A 12 12.99 -17.84 16.88
C THR A 12 12.96 -19.04 15.93
N LEU A 13 13.61 -18.87 14.78
CA LEU A 13 13.65 -19.81 13.65
C LEU A 13 14.11 -21.22 14.04
N LYS A 14 13.26 -22.22 13.73
CA LYS A 14 13.63 -23.57 13.28
C LYS A 14 14.81 -24.26 14.01
N VAL A 15 14.80 -24.34 15.35
CA VAL A 15 15.78 -25.19 16.06
C VAL A 15 15.30 -26.64 16.07
N LYS A 16 15.91 -27.45 15.19
CA LYS A 16 15.78 -28.91 15.22
C LYS A 16 16.64 -29.45 16.35
N ASN A 17 16.06 -30.15 17.32
CA ASN A 17 16.81 -30.88 18.34
C ASN A 17 16.69 -32.39 18.15
N ALA A 18 17.37 -33.16 19.00
CA ALA A 18 17.38 -34.61 18.96
C ALA A 18 15.99 -35.28 19.17
N ARG A 19 14.96 -34.51 19.57
CA ARG A 19 13.58 -34.98 19.79
C ARG A 19 12.58 -34.43 18.77
N GLY A 20 13.03 -33.69 17.76
CA GLY A 20 12.17 -33.13 16.70
C GLY A 20 12.26 -31.60 16.60
N TRP A 21 11.26 -31.00 15.97
CA TRP A 21 11.09 -29.55 15.95
C TRP A 21 10.39 -29.13 17.23
N LEU A 22 11.03 -28.29 18.06
CA LEU A 22 10.28 -27.52 19.05
C LEU A 22 9.58 -26.33 18.37
N PHE A 23 8.75 -25.62 19.14
CA PHE A 23 8.08 -24.36 18.77
C PHE A 23 6.81 -24.55 17.95
N MET A 24 5.75 -25.00 18.61
CA MET A 24 4.40 -24.61 18.22
C MET A 24 3.82 -23.83 19.40
N ASN A 25 3.65 -22.53 19.24
CA ASN A 25 3.37 -21.60 20.34
C ASN A 25 2.14 -20.72 20.10
N ASP A 26 1.61 -20.70 18.87
CA ASP A 26 0.40 -19.95 18.55
C ASP A 26 -0.79 -20.92 18.40
N PRO A 27 -1.78 -20.89 19.31
CA PRO A 27 -2.96 -21.73 19.23
C PRO A 27 -3.93 -21.23 18.15
N LEU A 28 -4.10 -22.02 17.11
CA LEU A 28 -5.07 -21.82 16.04
C LEU A 28 -6.20 -22.85 16.14
N ILE A 29 -7.22 -22.71 15.31
CA ILE A 29 -8.35 -23.64 15.28
C ILE A 29 -8.50 -24.24 13.88
N ALA A 30 -8.60 -25.55 13.79
CA ALA A 30 -8.97 -26.25 12.57
C ALA A 30 -10.45 -26.67 12.62
N VAL A 31 -11.17 -26.30 11.58
CA VAL A 31 -12.56 -26.73 11.33
C VAL A 31 -12.58 -27.56 10.07
N ARG A 32 -13.26 -28.69 10.12
CA ARG A 32 -13.43 -29.56 8.96
C ARG A 32 -14.61 -29.04 8.14
N LEU A 33 -14.34 -28.56 6.94
CA LEU A 33 -15.35 -28.10 5.98
C LEU A 33 -15.32 -29.05 4.78
N GLY A 34 -16.33 -29.92 4.68
CA GLY A 34 -16.28 -31.07 3.78
C GLY A 34 -15.14 -32.02 4.14
N ASP A 35 -14.29 -32.34 3.16
CA ASP A 35 -13.14 -33.25 3.35
C ASP A 35 -11.84 -32.53 3.69
N GLN A 36 -11.84 -31.20 3.81
CA GLN A 36 -10.64 -30.41 4.06
C GLN A 36 -10.66 -29.78 5.46
N TRP A 37 -9.49 -29.75 6.09
CA TRP A 37 -9.26 -28.91 7.26
C TRP A 37 -8.99 -27.47 6.79
N ARG A 38 -9.72 -26.52 7.39
CA ARG A 38 -9.47 -25.09 7.29
C ARG A 38 -9.01 -24.56 8.63
N ILE A 39 -7.93 -23.80 8.62
CA ILE A 39 -7.29 -23.26 9.82
C ILE A 39 -7.72 -21.80 9.96
N PHE A 40 -8.04 -21.40 11.19
CA PHE A 40 -8.52 -20.08 11.57
C PHE A 40 -7.72 -19.57 12.78
N SER A 41 -7.61 -18.25 12.90
CA SER A 41 -6.88 -17.59 13.99
C SER A 41 -7.81 -16.68 14.80
N PRO A 42 -8.71 -17.24 15.64
CA PRO A 42 -9.71 -16.45 16.36
C PRO A 42 -9.12 -15.48 17.40
N GLY A 43 -7.84 -15.66 17.77
CA GLY A 43 -7.13 -14.73 18.66
C GLY A 43 -6.78 -13.39 18.03
N HIS A 44 -6.92 -13.24 16.70
CA HIS A 44 -6.65 -11.99 16.00
C HIS A 44 -7.96 -11.28 15.67
N TYR A 45 -8.49 -10.53 16.64
CA TYR A 45 -9.83 -9.93 16.62
C TYR A 45 -10.15 -9.12 15.35
N TYR A 46 -9.21 -8.35 14.83
CA TYR A 46 -9.42 -7.52 13.64
C TYR A 46 -9.16 -8.22 12.30
N MET A 47 -8.66 -9.46 12.32
CA MET A 47 -8.31 -10.18 11.11
C MET A 47 -9.58 -10.64 10.38
N PRO A 48 -9.76 -10.31 9.09
CA PRO A 48 -10.93 -10.76 8.34
C PRO A 48 -11.07 -12.27 8.27
N TYR A 49 -12.32 -12.73 8.16
CA TYR A 49 -12.62 -14.16 8.03
C TYR A 49 -11.82 -14.83 6.90
N GLY A 50 -11.23 -15.98 7.21
CA GLY A 50 -10.45 -16.78 6.28
C GLY A 50 -9.01 -16.29 6.06
N LEU A 51 -8.60 -15.19 6.71
CA LEU A 51 -7.19 -14.80 6.78
C LEU A 51 -6.57 -15.27 8.10
N LEU A 52 -5.30 -15.64 8.03
CA LEU A 52 -4.47 -15.89 9.21
C LEU A 52 -3.63 -14.66 9.44
N ALA A 53 -3.36 -14.30 10.70
CA ALA A 53 -2.33 -13.30 10.95
C ALA A 53 -1.00 -13.74 10.34
N TYR A 54 -0.25 -12.79 9.78
CA TYR A 54 0.88 -13.09 8.91
C TYR A 54 1.88 -14.09 9.52
N GLN A 55 2.15 -14.01 10.83
CA GLN A 55 3.06 -14.93 11.49
C GLN A 55 2.62 -16.40 11.41
N ASN A 56 1.35 -16.68 11.14
CA ASN A 56 0.80 -18.00 10.96
C ASN A 56 0.62 -18.42 9.51
N GLU A 57 1.04 -17.61 8.54
CA GLU A 57 1.08 -17.97 7.12
C GLU A 57 2.41 -18.63 6.76
N LEU A 58 2.39 -19.59 5.83
CA LEU A 58 3.57 -20.36 5.38
C LEU A 58 4.30 -21.09 6.51
N THR A 59 3.55 -21.56 7.51
CA THR A 59 4.07 -22.30 8.65
C THR A 59 3.43 -23.69 8.73
N PRO A 60 4.18 -24.70 9.22
CA PRO A 60 3.57 -25.97 9.57
C PRO A 60 2.65 -25.78 10.78
N GLY A 61 1.40 -26.21 10.66
CA GLY A 61 0.44 -26.35 11.74
C GLY A 61 0.23 -27.82 12.08
N LEU A 62 0.33 -28.18 13.36
CA LEU A 62 -0.07 -29.49 13.86
C LEU A 62 -1.53 -29.45 14.27
N ILE A 63 -2.38 -30.14 13.52
CA ILE A 63 -3.77 -30.40 13.90
C ILE A 63 -3.77 -31.60 14.85
N CYS A 64 -4.19 -31.35 16.09
CA CYS A 64 -4.32 -32.37 17.12
C CYS A 64 -5.62 -33.17 16.90
N ASP A 65 -5.59 -34.17 16.02
CA ASP A 65 -6.70 -35.12 15.85
C ASP A 65 -6.51 -36.38 16.71
N GLU A 66 -7.63 -36.86 17.29
CA GLU A 66 -7.66 -37.98 18.24
C GLU A 66 -7.13 -39.29 17.65
N LYS A 67 -7.25 -39.50 16.33
CA LYS A 67 -6.79 -40.74 15.67
C LYS A 67 -5.32 -40.69 15.32
N LYS A 68 -4.84 -39.54 14.85
CA LYS A 68 -3.44 -39.30 14.49
C LYS A 68 -3.13 -37.81 14.39
N PRO A 69 -1.90 -37.37 14.72
CA PRO A 69 -1.46 -36.02 14.41
C PRO A 69 -1.47 -35.77 12.90
N ILE A 70 -1.93 -34.59 12.47
CA ILE A 70 -1.92 -34.17 11.06
C ILE A 70 -1.07 -32.90 10.97
N PHE A 71 0.01 -32.94 10.19
CA PHE A 71 0.75 -31.74 9.82
C PHE A 71 0.17 -31.17 8.53
N GLN A 72 -0.13 -29.88 8.54
CA GLN A 72 -0.62 -29.15 7.38
C GLN A 72 0.11 -27.81 7.32
N GLU A 73 0.68 -27.46 6.17
CA GLU A 73 1.21 -26.11 5.96
C GLU A 73 0.06 -25.13 5.76
N THR A 74 0.16 -23.97 6.41
CA THR A 74 -0.74 -22.85 6.18
C THR A 74 -0.35 -22.11 4.91
N GLU A 75 -1.35 -21.63 4.19
CA GLU A 75 -1.16 -20.87 2.97
C GLU A 75 -0.99 -19.38 3.30
N ALA A 76 -0.23 -18.66 2.48
CA ALA A 76 -0.23 -17.20 2.51
C ALA A 76 -1.44 -16.66 1.75
N ALA A 77 -2.07 -15.62 2.29
CA ALA A 77 -3.07 -14.88 1.55
C ALA A 77 -2.44 -14.20 0.33
N PRO A 78 -3.13 -14.18 -0.83
CA PRO A 78 -2.66 -13.41 -1.98
C PRO A 78 -2.81 -11.90 -1.71
N ALA A 79 -2.04 -11.08 -2.42
CA ALA A 79 -2.08 -9.62 -2.33
C ALA A 79 -3.49 -9.03 -2.47
N ALA A 80 -4.35 -9.62 -3.31
CA ALA A 80 -5.75 -9.22 -3.49
C ALA A 80 -6.62 -9.34 -2.23
N LYS A 81 -6.15 -10.01 -1.18
CA LYS A 81 -6.81 -10.07 0.13
C LYS A 81 -6.36 -8.96 1.09
N SER A 82 -5.30 -8.22 0.77
CA SER A 82 -4.78 -7.10 1.56
C SER A 82 -4.54 -5.91 0.63
N VAL A 83 -5.62 -5.20 0.30
CA VAL A 83 -5.60 -4.06 -0.63
C VAL A 83 -5.70 -2.75 0.15
N GLU A 84 -4.81 -1.82 -0.14
CA GLU A 84 -4.97 -0.40 0.17
C GLU A 84 -5.43 0.33 -1.10
N ALA A 85 -6.66 0.85 -1.06
CA ALA A 85 -7.20 1.67 -2.14
C ALA A 85 -7.17 3.13 -1.72
N ARG A 86 -6.54 3.99 -2.53
CA ARG A 86 -6.34 5.41 -2.23
C ARG A 86 -6.91 6.25 -3.37
N ILE A 87 -7.88 7.09 -3.04
CA ILE A 87 -8.59 7.94 -4.00
C ILE A 87 -8.30 9.39 -3.64
N GLY A 88 -7.78 10.14 -4.60
CA GLY A 88 -7.49 11.56 -4.46
C GLY A 88 -8.22 12.37 -5.54
N ARG A 89 -8.93 13.42 -5.14
CA ARG A 89 -9.65 14.34 -6.04
C ARG A 89 -9.17 15.75 -5.76
N PHE A 90 -8.22 16.22 -6.55
CA PHE A 90 -7.48 17.44 -6.28
C PHE A 90 -7.70 18.52 -7.35
N THR A 91 -7.45 19.76 -6.94
CA THR A 91 -7.19 20.92 -7.78
C THR A 91 -5.77 21.41 -7.49
N LEU A 92 -5.07 21.86 -8.53
CA LEU A 92 -3.81 22.58 -8.41
C LEU A 92 -4.05 24.04 -8.81
N ASP A 93 -3.58 25.01 -8.04
CA ASP A 93 -3.67 26.44 -8.34
C ASP A 93 -2.39 27.02 -8.97
N GLU A 94 -2.43 28.30 -9.36
CA GLU A 94 -1.33 28.99 -10.06
C GLU A 94 -0.12 29.23 -9.14
N GLU A 95 -0.35 29.29 -7.83
CA GLU A 95 0.66 29.39 -6.78
C GLU A 95 1.32 28.03 -6.46
N GLY A 96 0.80 26.94 -7.04
CA GLY A 96 1.32 25.59 -6.87
C GLY A 96 0.79 24.87 -5.63
N THR A 97 -0.29 25.34 -5.01
CA THR A 97 -0.99 24.64 -3.93
C THR A 97 -1.88 23.54 -4.50
N LEU A 98 -1.75 22.34 -3.94
CA LEU A 98 -2.65 21.21 -4.21
C LEU A 98 -3.70 21.13 -3.11
N GLU A 99 -4.98 21.05 -3.44
CA GLU A 99 -6.06 20.90 -2.46
C GLU A 99 -7.12 19.91 -2.95
N GLY A 100 -7.70 19.11 -2.06
CA GLY A 100 -8.78 18.20 -2.43
C GLY A 100 -9.19 17.19 -1.38
N ASP A 101 -10.13 16.32 -1.77
CA ASP A 101 -10.63 15.23 -0.94
C ASP A 101 -9.81 13.96 -1.13
N VAL A 102 -9.55 13.26 -0.03
CA VAL A 102 -8.83 11.99 0.04
C VAL A 102 -9.67 10.94 0.75
N GLU A 103 -9.73 9.74 0.16
CA GLU A 103 -10.23 8.53 0.82
C GLU A 103 -9.17 7.43 0.74
N ILE A 104 -8.84 6.83 1.89
CA ILE A 104 -7.92 5.70 1.99
C ILE A 104 -8.66 4.54 2.66
N ARG A 105 -8.75 3.41 1.97
CA ARG A 105 -9.39 2.17 2.44
C ARG A 105 -8.35 1.08 2.57
N MET A 106 -8.09 0.64 3.80
CA MET A 106 -7.13 -0.41 4.14
C MET A 106 -7.86 -1.71 4.48
N GLY A 107 -7.75 -2.71 3.62
CA GLY A 107 -8.34 -4.04 3.80
C GLY A 107 -7.34 -5.10 4.28
N GLY A 108 -7.86 -6.27 4.62
CA GLY A 108 -7.04 -7.44 4.96
C GLY A 108 -6.10 -7.21 6.13
N HIS A 109 -4.86 -7.66 5.95
CA HIS A 109 -3.78 -7.47 6.93
C HIS A 109 -3.48 -5.99 7.21
N LEU A 110 -3.51 -5.13 6.19
CA LEU A 110 -3.17 -3.70 6.33
C LEU A 110 -4.11 -3.01 7.32
N GLY A 111 -5.42 -3.15 7.09
CA GLY A 111 -6.44 -2.60 7.99
C GLY A 111 -6.44 -3.28 9.36
N ALA A 112 -6.25 -4.60 9.41
CA ALA A 112 -6.20 -5.34 10.67
C ALA A 112 -5.04 -4.87 11.57
N PHE A 113 -3.84 -4.67 11.01
CA PHE A 113 -2.68 -4.23 11.78
C PHE A 113 -2.84 -2.82 12.31
N ARG A 114 -3.31 -1.87 11.48
CA ARG A 114 -3.61 -0.50 11.95
C ARG A 114 -4.59 -0.51 13.13
N LYS A 115 -5.68 -1.28 13.03
CA LYS A 115 -6.67 -1.39 14.12
C LYS A 115 -6.10 -2.07 15.37
N THR A 116 -5.22 -3.05 15.21
CA THR A 116 -4.50 -3.69 16.33
C THR A 116 -3.54 -2.71 17.00
N ASP A 117 -2.71 -2.02 16.23
CA ASP A 117 -1.70 -1.07 16.74
C ASP A 117 -2.37 0.08 17.50
N TRP A 118 -3.51 0.54 17.00
CA TRP A 118 -4.28 1.63 17.61
C TRP A 118 -5.34 1.18 18.60
N ASN A 119 -5.43 -0.10 18.97
CA ASN A 119 -6.60 -0.64 19.68
C ASN A 119 -6.92 0.12 20.97
N ASP A 120 -5.87 0.47 21.72
CA ASP A 120 -5.96 1.09 23.04
C ASP A 120 -5.81 2.62 22.98
N ASP A 121 -5.51 3.17 21.79
CA ASP A 121 -5.38 4.61 21.57
C ASP A 121 -6.76 5.28 21.47
N SER A 122 -6.84 6.51 21.98
CA SER A 122 -7.97 7.42 21.73
C SER A 122 -8.01 7.87 20.26
N VAL A 123 -9.17 8.36 19.80
CA VAL A 123 -9.30 8.88 18.43
C VAL A 123 -8.39 10.09 18.22
N GLU A 124 -8.21 10.92 19.24
CA GLU A 124 -7.34 12.09 19.21
C GLU A 124 -5.85 11.72 19.07
N GLU A 125 -5.40 10.65 19.74
CA GLU A 125 -4.05 10.11 19.58
C GLU A 125 -3.84 9.55 18.17
N ILE A 126 -4.82 8.80 17.65
CA ILE A 126 -4.78 8.26 16.28
C ILE A 126 -4.73 9.38 15.25
N ASP A 127 -5.55 10.41 15.41
CA ASP A 127 -5.54 11.59 14.54
C ASP A 127 -4.17 12.25 14.55
N THR A 128 -3.56 12.40 15.73
CA THR A 128 -2.23 12.99 15.89
C THR A 128 -1.15 12.16 15.18
N LEU A 129 -1.14 10.84 15.40
CA LEU A 129 -0.20 9.91 14.78
C LEU A 129 -0.36 9.89 13.25
N TYR A 130 -1.59 9.84 12.76
CA TYR A 130 -1.88 9.80 11.32
C TYR A 130 -1.49 11.09 10.61
N ARG A 131 -1.74 12.25 11.25
CA ARG A 131 -1.28 13.55 10.74
C ARG A 131 0.24 13.64 10.69
N ALA A 132 0.93 13.13 11.72
CA ALA A 132 2.39 13.10 11.75
C ALA A 132 2.97 12.21 10.65
N GLU A 133 2.35 11.07 10.36
CA GLU A 133 2.74 10.18 9.26
C GLU A 133 2.64 10.87 7.90
N ILE A 134 1.52 11.55 7.62
CA ILE A 134 1.36 12.31 6.37
C ILE A 134 2.37 13.46 6.31
N ALA A 135 2.58 14.19 7.41
CA ALA A 135 3.52 15.30 7.48
C ALA A 135 4.99 14.86 7.30
N ALA A 136 5.34 13.62 7.63
CA ALA A 136 6.69 13.09 7.40
C ALA A 136 7.03 13.01 5.90
N ASN A 137 6.03 12.77 5.06
CA ASN A 137 6.15 12.64 3.61
C ASN A 137 5.81 13.94 2.86
N LEU A 138 4.87 14.72 3.41
CA LEU A 138 4.40 16.00 2.90
C LEU A 138 4.47 17.05 4.02
N PRO A 139 5.65 17.67 4.27
CA PRO A 139 5.84 18.54 5.44
C PRO A 139 4.94 19.78 5.50
N SER A 140 4.47 20.28 4.35
CA SER A 140 3.51 21.40 4.28
C SER A 140 2.05 20.95 4.28
N ALA A 141 1.76 19.66 4.45
CA ALA A 141 0.39 19.15 4.42
C ALA A 141 -0.45 19.67 5.59
N GLU A 142 -1.58 20.25 5.23
CA GLU A 142 -2.67 20.64 6.12
C GLU A 142 -3.83 19.66 5.92
N ILE A 143 -4.18 18.95 6.99
CA ILE A 143 -5.29 17.99 6.99
C ILE A 143 -6.48 18.58 7.73
N SER A 144 -7.65 18.52 7.13
CA SER A 144 -8.91 18.92 7.78
C SER A 144 -10.01 17.87 7.55
N ASP A 145 -11.09 17.96 8.31
CA ASP A 145 -12.26 17.07 8.20
C ASP A 145 -11.90 15.56 8.26
N LEU A 146 -10.88 15.18 9.03
CA LEU A 146 -10.48 13.78 9.21
C LEU A 146 -11.58 12.98 9.90
N LYS A 147 -12.01 11.91 9.25
CA LYS A 147 -13.07 11.01 9.69
C LYS A 147 -12.65 9.57 9.47
N TRP A 148 -12.98 8.73 10.44
CA TRP A 148 -12.72 7.30 10.42
C TRP A 148 -14.01 6.52 10.28
N GLU A 149 -14.00 5.47 9.46
CA GLU A 149 -14.99 4.41 9.49
C GLU A 149 -14.33 3.09 9.84
N ASN A 150 -15.07 2.22 10.55
CA ASN A 150 -14.65 0.88 10.93
C ASN A 150 -13.38 0.83 11.80
N LEU A 151 -13.03 1.92 12.49
CA LEU A 151 -11.82 2.04 13.32
C LEU A 151 -11.66 0.92 14.37
N ARG A 152 -12.79 0.35 14.82
CA ARG A 152 -12.86 -0.77 15.77
C ARG A 152 -13.78 -1.90 15.30
N ALA A 153 -14.23 -1.86 14.05
CA ALA A 153 -15.09 -2.91 13.51
C ALA A 153 -14.23 -4.12 13.10
N PRO A 154 -14.52 -5.34 13.57
CA PRO A 154 -13.83 -6.54 13.11
C PRO A 154 -14.21 -6.82 11.65
N GLU A 155 -13.30 -7.48 10.92
CA GLU A 155 -13.44 -7.92 9.51
C GLU A 155 -13.61 -6.82 8.45
N GLU A 156 -14.19 -5.67 8.80
CA GLU A 156 -14.38 -4.54 7.92
C GLU A 156 -13.08 -3.78 7.65
N PRO A 157 -12.87 -3.23 6.45
CA PRO A 157 -11.70 -2.43 6.16
C PRO A 157 -11.75 -1.11 6.92
N LEU A 158 -10.58 -0.65 7.37
CA LEU A 158 -10.41 0.66 7.97
C LEU A 158 -10.46 1.73 6.87
N ILE A 159 -11.26 2.76 7.06
CA ILE A 159 -11.40 3.85 6.06
C ILE A 159 -11.10 5.19 6.74
N ALA A 160 -10.19 5.95 6.12
CA ALA A 160 -9.93 7.34 6.46
C ALA A 160 -10.45 8.24 5.33
N ARG A 161 -11.19 9.30 5.68
CA ARG A 161 -11.57 10.36 4.75
C ARG A 161 -11.17 11.71 5.33
N PHE A 162 -10.56 12.56 4.51
CA PHE A 162 -10.12 13.87 4.93
C PHE A 162 -9.94 14.79 3.73
N LYS A 163 -9.84 16.08 4.02
CA LYS A 163 -9.36 17.07 3.05
C LYS A 163 -7.87 17.30 3.26
N LEU A 164 -7.14 17.34 2.15
CA LEU A 164 -5.71 17.58 2.10
C LEU A 164 -5.47 18.88 1.36
N LYS A 165 -4.69 19.77 1.96
CA LYS A 165 -4.12 20.95 1.30
C LYS A 165 -2.61 20.91 1.48
N VAL A 166 -1.86 21.15 0.41
CA VAL A 166 -0.40 21.16 0.40
C VAL A 166 0.07 22.42 -0.31
N PRO A 167 0.32 23.51 0.43
CA PRO A 167 0.90 24.73 -0.13
C PRO A 167 2.28 24.44 -0.73
N GLY A 168 2.56 25.04 -1.90
CA GLY A 168 3.83 24.89 -2.60
C GLY A 168 4.11 23.45 -3.05
N TYR A 169 3.06 22.66 -3.31
CA TYR A 169 3.18 21.30 -3.82
C TYR A 169 3.87 21.24 -5.18
N ALA A 170 3.46 22.13 -6.10
CA ALA A 170 4.12 22.29 -7.38
C ALA A 170 5.21 23.36 -7.28
N GLU A 171 6.37 23.05 -7.84
CA GLU A 171 7.50 23.96 -7.94
C GLU A 171 7.28 24.95 -9.09
N LEU A 172 7.35 26.26 -8.79
CA LEU A 172 7.34 27.31 -9.82
C LEU A 172 8.71 27.41 -10.51
N ALA A 173 8.70 27.24 -11.83
CA ALA A 173 9.87 27.41 -12.70
C ALA A 173 9.55 28.46 -13.79
N GLY A 174 9.71 29.74 -13.45
CA GLY A 174 9.27 30.85 -14.29
C GLY A 174 7.73 30.90 -14.33
N SER A 175 7.14 30.74 -15.53
CA SER A 175 5.68 30.61 -15.68
C SER A 175 5.17 29.17 -15.64
N ARG A 176 6.07 28.17 -15.56
CA ARG A 176 5.72 26.75 -15.53
C ARG A 176 5.55 26.27 -14.09
N LEU A 177 4.69 25.27 -13.92
CA LEU A 177 4.59 24.51 -12.67
C LEU A 177 5.06 23.08 -12.91
N ILE A 178 5.86 22.56 -11.99
CA ILE A 178 6.41 21.20 -12.01
C ILE A 178 5.90 20.46 -10.78
N PHE A 179 5.27 19.30 -10.96
CA PHE A 179 4.72 18.53 -9.85
C PHE A 179 4.79 17.02 -10.11
N VAL A 180 4.72 16.23 -9.04
CA VAL A 180 4.58 14.78 -9.09
C VAL A 180 3.08 14.45 -9.03
N PRO A 181 2.49 13.68 -9.96
CA PRO A 181 1.07 13.35 -9.90
C PRO A 181 0.74 12.28 -8.86
N ASN A 182 1.74 11.47 -8.44
CA ASN A 182 1.58 10.47 -7.41
C ASN A 182 1.66 11.09 -6.00
N VAL A 183 0.55 11.67 -5.55
CA VAL A 183 0.47 12.38 -4.27
C VAL A 183 0.75 11.45 -3.08
N PHE A 184 0.35 10.18 -3.15
CA PHE A 184 0.44 9.25 -2.03
C PHE A 184 1.84 8.68 -1.79
N GLU A 185 2.69 8.64 -2.82
CA GLU A 185 4.09 8.18 -2.71
C GLU A 185 5.08 9.34 -2.60
N HIS A 186 4.60 10.58 -2.56
CA HIS A 186 5.46 11.76 -2.48
C HIS A 186 6.31 11.76 -1.20
N GLY A 187 7.62 12.01 -1.31
CA GLY A 187 8.51 12.12 -0.15
C GLY A 187 8.82 10.80 0.56
N THR A 188 8.29 9.68 0.07
CA THR A 188 8.58 8.35 0.60
C THR A 188 10.06 8.01 0.44
N GLN A 189 10.60 7.27 1.41
CA GLN A 189 12.01 6.86 1.38
C GLN A 189 12.16 5.49 0.72
N PRO A 190 13.30 5.20 0.08
CA PRO A 190 13.57 3.88 -0.48
C PRO A 190 13.46 2.76 0.57
N LEU A 191 12.70 1.71 0.25
CA LEU A 191 12.45 0.59 1.15
C LEU A 191 13.72 -0.22 1.49
N PHE A 192 14.65 -0.34 0.54
CA PHE A 192 15.87 -1.13 0.66
C PHE A 192 17.11 -0.24 0.63
N THR A 193 17.61 0.11 1.81
CA THR A 193 18.77 1.00 1.96
C THR A 193 20.14 0.29 2.04
N PRO A 194 20.29 -0.91 2.63
CA PRO A 194 21.59 -1.58 2.67
C PRO A 194 22.10 -1.96 1.27
N GLU A 195 23.41 -1.93 1.03
CA GLU A 195 23.98 -2.41 -0.24
C GLU A 195 23.93 -3.93 -0.37
N LYS A 196 24.11 -4.64 0.75
CA LYS A 196 24.19 -6.11 0.78
C LYS A 196 23.28 -6.67 1.86
N ARG A 197 22.81 -7.90 1.61
CA ARG A 197 22.00 -8.64 2.56
C ARG A 197 22.48 -10.08 2.66
N THR A 198 22.72 -10.53 3.89
CA THR A 198 23.13 -11.91 4.20
C THR A 198 21.96 -12.77 4.69
N ASN A 199 20.90 -12.14 5.21
CA ASN A 199 19.71 -12.81 5.72
C ASN A 199 18.59 -12.84 4.67
N PRO A 200 17.67 -13.82 4.74
CA PRO A 200 16.46 -13.82 3.92
C PRO A 200 15.67 -12.51 4.01
N ILE A 201 14.90 -12.23 2.96
CA ILE A 201 13.97 -11.12 2.90
C ILE A 201 12.61 -11.66 3.31
N MET A 202 11.94 -10.97 4.21
CA MET A 202 10.61 -11.35 4.68
C MET A 202 9.71 -10.12 4.63
N PHE A 203 8.76 -10.14 3.72
CA PHE A 203 7.59 -9.30 3.80
C PHE A 203 6.63 -9.91 4.83
N ARG A 204 5.97 -9.06 5.63
CA ARG A 204 5.02 -9.57 6.63
C ARG A 204 3.95 -10.40 5.92
N HIS A 205 3.28 -9.84 4.93
CA HIS A 205 2.24 -10.49 4.13
C HIS A 205 2.31 -10.00 2.68
N ALA A 206 1.51 -10.57 1.79
CA ALA A 206 1.34 -10.06 0.43
C ALA A 206 0.30 -8.93 0.44
N TRP A 207 0.55 -7.84 -0.28
CA TRP A 207 -0.35 -6.68 -0.34
C TRP A 207 -0.38 -6.03 -1.72
N SER A 208 -1.40 -5.20 -1.94
CA SER A 208 -1.54 -4.38 -3.15
C SER A 208 -1.97 -2.96 -2.79
N GLU A 209 -1.44 -1.99 -3.52
CA GLU A 209 -1.82 -0.58 -3.49
C GLU A 209 -2.51 -0.22 -4.80
N GLN A 210 -3.65 0.45 -4.71
CA GLN A 210 -4.44 0.89 -5.86
C GLN A 210 -4.78 2.37 -5.71
N ASP A 211 -4.15 3.18 -6.56
CA ASP A 211 -4.30 4.63 -6.52
C ASP A 211 -5.16 5.10 -7.68
N ASP A 212 -6.12 5.96 -7.37
CA ASP A 212 -6.95 6.66 -8.34
C ASP A 212 -6.91 8.16 -8.02
N ILE A 213 -6.04 8.87 -8.72
CA ILE A 213 -5.80 10.29 -8.51
C ILE A 213 -6.35 11.07 -9.70
N THR A 214 -7.10 12.11 -9.40
CA THR A 214 -7.54 13.11 -10.38
C THR A 214 -7.05 14.47 -9.94
N ILE A 215 -6.41 15.22 -10.84
CA ILE A 215 -5.92 16.57 -10.60
C ILE A 215 -6.50 17.50 -11.66
N VAL A 216 -7.27 18.50 -11.25
CA VAL A 216 -7.70 19.59 -12.12
C VAL A 216 -6.59 20.64 -12.13
N LEU A 217 -6.03 20.90 -13.30
CA LEU A 217 -4.98 21.90 -13.50
C LEU A 217 -5.55 23.33 -13.39
N PRO A 218 -4.71 24.32 -13.05
CA PRO A 218 -5.13 25.71 -12.93
C PRO A 218 -5.78 26.21 -14.22
N GLU A 219 -6.66 27.20 -14.07
CA GLU A 219 -7.23 27.88 -15.22
C GLU A 219 -6.12 28.55 -16.05
N GLY A 220 -6.28 28.61 -17.38
CA GLY A 220 -5.20 29.12 -18.24
C GLY A 220 -4.00 28.19 -18.43
N TYR A 221 -3.85 27.06 -17.73
CA TYR A 221 -2.72 26.14 -17.91
C TYR A 221 -3.03 24.94 -18.83
N MET A 222 -1.97 24.35 -19.39
CA MET A 222 -2.00 23.10 -20.16
C MET A 222 -0.73 22.26 -19.90
N LEU A 223 -0.84 20.95 -20.13
CA LEU A 223 0.31 20.04 -20.04
C LEU A 223 1.40 20.40 -21.06
N ASP A 224 2.64 20.48 -20.60
CA ASP A 224 3.83 20.75 -21.42
C ASP A 224 4.53 19.45 -21.83
N GLY A 225 3.87 18.72 -22.73
CA GLY A 225 4.33 17.41 -23.20
C GLY A 225 3.74 16.25 -22.41
N ALA A 226 3.52 15.13 -23.09
CA ALA A 226 2.97 13.93 -22.48
C ALA A 226 4.12 12.94 -22.18
N THR A 227 4.53 12.88 -20.92
CA THR A 227 5.38 11.81 -20.39
C THR A 227 4.59 11.02 -19.36
N ALA A 228 4.95 9.75 -19.16
CA ALA A 228 4.29 8.90 -18.17
C ALA A 228 5.34 8.00 -17.50
N PRO A 229 5.10 7.56 -16.25
CA PRO A 229 5.91 6.54 -15.62
C PRO A 229 5.85 5.22 -16.41
N THR A 230 6.90 4.42 -16.27
CA THR A 230 7.06 3.15 -16.98
C THR A 230 6.55 2.00 -16.11
N ASN A 231 5.74 1.12 -16.71
CA ASN A 231 5.29 -0.11 -16.05
C ASN A 231 6.47 -1.08 -15.85
N MET A 232 6.49 -1.77 -14.72
CA MET A 232 7.56 -2.73 -14.39
C MET A 232 6.99 -3.99 -13.78
N ALA A 233 7.27 -5.13 -14.42
CA ALA A 233 6.68 -6.43 -14.08
C ALA A 233 5.13 -6.40 -14.05
N ASN A 234 4.51 -7.54 -13.83
CA ASN A 234 3.07 -7.67 -13.72
C ASN A 234 2.64 -7.84 -12.26
N PRO A 235 1.96 -6.86 -11.64
CA PRO A 235 1.50 -6.94 -10.25
C PRO A 235 0.57 -8.13 -9.95
N GLU A 236 -0.06 -8.72 -10.98
CA GLU A 236 -0.96 -9.87 -10.81
C GLU A 236 -0.23 -11.21 -10.77
N THR A 237 0.98 -11.30 -11.35
CA THR A 237 1.65 -12.59 -11.56
C THR A 237 3.08 -12.67 -11.05
N ASP A 238 3.78 -11.55 -11.00
CA ASP A 238 5.17 -11.45 -10.56
C ASP A 238 5.27 -11.11 -9.07
N ILE A 239 6.36 -11.53 -8.42
CA ILE A 239 6.55 -11.38 -6.97
C ILE A 239 6.41 -9.93 -6.53
N VAL A 240 6.87 -9.00 -7.36
CA VAL A 240 6.61 -7.56 -7.22
C VAL A 240 6.32 -7.00 -8.61
N GLY A 241 5.38 -6.07 -8.71
CA GLY A 241 5.08 -5.40 -9.97
C GLY A 241 4.30 -4.11 -9.77
N VAL A 242 4.35 -3.24 -10.79
CA VAL A 242 3.63 -1.97 -10.81
C VAL A 242 3.11 -1.66 -12.22
N ARG A 243 1.88 -1.16 -12.29
CA ARG A 243 1.31 -0.58 -13.51
C ARG A 243 0.80 0.83 -13.24
N TYR A 244 1.09 1.71 -14.17
CA TYR A 244 0.64 3.09 -14.21
C TYR A 244 -0.29 3.30 -15.41
N LYS A 245 -1.26 4.20 -15.24
CA LYS A 245 -2.06 4.74 -16.33
C LYS A 245 -2.21 6.23 -16.12
N LEU A 246 -1.65 7.01 -17.06
CA LEU A 246 -1.77 8.46 -17.08
C LEU A 246 -2.58 8.89 -18.30
N SER A 247 -3.51 9.81 -18.10
CA SER A 247 -4.27 10.43 -19.20
C SER A 247 -4.63 11.87 -18.87
N TYR A 248 -4.71 12.71 -19.90
CA TYR A 248 -5.02 14.13 -19.76
C TYR A 248 -6.18 14.52 -20.67
N GLN A 249 -7.20 15.14 -20.09
CA GLN A 249 -8.38 15.66 -20.80
C GLN A 249 -8.29 17.18 -20.91
N GLY A 250 -7.66 17.68 -21.98
CA GLY A 250 -7.33 19.11 -22.12
C GLY A 250 -8.50 20.09 -22.06
N LYS A 251 -9.70 19.68 -22.49
CA LYS A 251 -10.92 20.50 -22.39
C LYS A 251 -11.41 20.66 -20.94
N GLN A 252 -11.26 19.61 -20.13
CA GLN A 252 -11.67 19.59 -18.73
C GLN A 252 -10.53 20.02 -17.78
N ARG A 253 -9.32 20.22 -18.32
CA ARG A 253 -8.08 20.47 -17.55
C ARG A 253 -7.80 19.37 -16.53
N THR A 254 -8.26 18.14 -16.80
CA THR A 254 -8.22 17.06 -15.83
C THR A 254 -7.14 16.06 -16.19
N LEU A 255 -6.19 15.85 -15.28
CA LEU A 255 -5.23 14.77 -15.30
C LEU A 255 -5.79 13.60 -14.48
N SER A 256 -5.80 12.40 -15.06
CA SER A 256 -6.10 11.16 -14.35
C SER A 256 -4.84 10.30 -14.29
N TYR A 257 -4.48 9.92 -13.07
CA TYR A 257 -3.34 9.08 -12.75
C TYR A 257 -3.85 7.86 -11.96
N LYS A 258 -3.51 6.67 -12.43
CA LYS A 258 -3.77 5.42 -11.70
C LYS A 258 -2.49 4.63 -11.52
N ARG A 259 -2.32 4.03 -10.35
CA ARG A 259 -1.21 3.13 -10.02
C ARG A 259 -1.78 1.85 -9.42
N HIS A 260 -1.27 0.71 -9.85
CA HIS A 260 -1.55 -0.60 -9.27
C HIS A 260 -0.22 -1.26 -8.98
N PHE A 261 0.14 -1.30 -7.70
CA PHE A 261 1.34 -1.95 -7.19
C PHE A 261 0.94 -3.17 -6.38
N ALA A 262 1.78 -4.20 -6.41
CA ALA A 262 1.58 -5.39 -5.59
C ALA A 262 2.90 -6.09 -5.26
N VAL A 263 2.91 -6.72 -4.08
CA VAL A 263 4.00 -7.57 -3.59
C VAL A 263 3.45 -8.90 -3.08
N GLY A 264 4.22 -9.97 -3.31
CA GLY A 264 3.93 -11.30 -2.80
C GLY A 264 2.94 -12.08 -3.64
N ALA A 265 2.90 -11.87 -4.97
CA ALA A 265 2.09 -12.71 -5.85
C ALA A 265 2.38 -14.21 -5.60
N LYS A 266 1.33 -15.03 -5.69
CA LYS A 266 1.36 -16.47 -5.35
C LYS A 266 1.79 -16.77 -3.90
N GLY A 267 1.64 -15.80 -2.99
CA GLY A 267 1.98 -15.98 -1.58
C GLY A 267 3.48 -15.95 -1.27
N LEU A 268 4.32 -15.54 -2.23
CA LEU A 268 5.78 -15.49 -2.06
C LEU A 268 6.21 -14.27 -1.25
N THR A 269 6.12 -14.37 0.08
CA THR A 269 6.48 -13.29 1.02
C THR A 269 7.84 -13.49 1.70
N ILE A 270 8.47 -14.65 1.49
CA ILE A 270 9.81 -14.98 1.99
C ILE A 270 10.70 -15.29 0.80
N LEU A 271 11.80 -14.54 0.67
CA LEU A 271 12.73 -14.67 -0.45
C LEU A 271 14.15 -14.94 0.07
N PRO A 272 14.95 -15.74 -0.66
CA PRO A 272 16.34 -15.96 -0.30
C PRO A 272 17.16 -14.67 -0.41
N ALA A 273 18.27 -14.58 0.32
CA ALA A 273 19.13 -13.39 0.33
C ALA A 273 19.64 -12.99 -1.07
N GLN A 274 19.80 -13.97 -1.96
CA GLN A 274 20.23 -13.78 -3.36
C GLN A 274 19.21 -12.98 -4.20
N SER A 275 17.95 -12.93 -3.78
CA SER A 275 16.93 -12.09 -4.43
C SER A 275 17.06 -10.61 -4.06
N TYR A 276 17.97 -10.24 -3.16
CA TYR A 276 18.06 -8.88 -2.63
C TYR A 276 18.44 -7.84 -3.68
N GLU A 277 19.52 -8.07 -4.42
CA GLU A 277 20.01 -7.12 -5.43
C GLU A 277 18.95 -6.81 -6.51
N PRO A 278 18.33 -7.80 -7.19
CA PRO A 278 17.29 -7.50 -8.16
C PRO A 278 16.05 -6.85 -7.53
N LEU A 279 15.70 -7.19 -6.29
CA LEU A 279 14.58 -6.57 -5.59
C LEU A 279 14.87 -5.12 -5.22
N LYS A 280 16.07 -4.82 -4.72
CA LYS A 280 16.50 -3.45 -4.44
C LYS A 280 16.44 -2.61 -5.72
N ASN A 281 17.01 -3.10 -6.82
CA ASN A 281 16.99 -2.41 -8.10
C ASN A 281 15.55 -2.13 -8.58
N PHE A 282 14.62 -3.08 -8.37
CA PHE A 282 13.21 -2.87 -8.67
C PHE A 282 12.62 -1.73 -7.83
N PHE A 283 12.84 -1.72 -6.51
CA PHE A 283 12.29 -0.69 -5.62
C PHE A 283 12.94 0.69 -5.81
N ASP A 284 14.22 0.75 -6.17
CA ASP A 284 14.88 2.01 -6.56
C ASP A 284 14.27 2.56 -7.86
N ALA A 285 14.02 1.68 -8.84
CA ALA A 285 13.35 2.07 -10.08
C ALA A 285 11.89 2.47 -9.83
N LEU A 286 11.17 1.76 -8.95
CA LEU A 286 9.81 2.09 -8.50
C LEU A 286 9.77 3.50 -7.91
N HIS A 287 10.66 3.79 -6.97
CA HIS A 287 10.77 5.11 -6.37
C HIS A 287 11.01 6.20 -7.44
N THR A 288 11.93 5.95 -8.38
CA THR A 288 12.16 6.86 -9.52
C THR A 288 10.90 7.08 -10.38
N GLN A 289 10.11 6.03 -10.63
CA GLN A 289 8.86 6.14 -11.40
C GLN A 289 7.74 6.84 -10.60
N ASP A 290 7.68 6.63 -9.29
CA ASP A 290 6.71 7.27 -8.40
C ASP A 290 7.01 8.78 -8.24
N GLU A 291 8.28 9.20 -8.37
CA GLU A 291 8.72 10.60 -8.43
C GLU A 291 8.62 11.25 -9.83
N HIS A 292 8.01 10.57 -10.81
CA HIS A 292 7.91 11.07 -12.18
C HIS A 292 7.20 12.44 -12.23
N LYS A 293 7.93 13.47 -12.66
CA LYS A 293 7.44 14.84 -12.72
C LYS A 293 6.67 15.13 -14.01
N LEU A 294 5.60 15.90 -13.89
CA LEU A 294 4.90 16.53 -14.99
C LEU A 294 5.12 18.04 -14.95
N VAL A 295 5.10 18.65 -16.14
CA VAL A 295 5.25 20.09 -16.31
C VAL A 295 3.98 20.61 -16.96
N ILE A 296 3.45 21.71 -16.43
CA ILE A 296 2.36 22.47 -17.04
C ILE A 296 2.82 23.90 -17.32
N LYS A 297 2.27 24.50 -18.37
CA LYS A 297 2.59 25.86 -18.80
C LYS A 297 1.30 26.65 -19.08
N PRO A 298 1.36 27.99 -19.08
CA PRO A 298 0.25 28.81 -19.55
C PRO A 298 -0.08 28.45 -21.00
N LYS A 299 -1.38 28.46 -21.31
CA LYS A 299 -1.88 28.32 -22.68
C LYS A 299 -1.36 29.49 -23.51
N PRO A 300 -1.05 29.28 -24.80
CA PRO A 300 -0.77 30.37 -25.70
C PRO A 300 -1.95 31.34 -25.70
N GLU A 301 -1.66 32.64 -25.61
CA GLU A 301 -2.67 33.68 -25.81
C GLU A 301 -3.28 33.52 -27.21
N PRO A 302 -4.60 33.63 -27.39
CA PRO A 302 -5.21 33.55 -28.71
C PRO A 302 -4.57 34.61 -29.62
N ALA A 303 -4.07 34.20 -30.79
CA ALA A 303 -3.51 35.16 -31.74
C ALA A 303 -4.54 36.26 -32.02
N ALA A 304 -4.16 37.52 -31.80
CA ALA A 304 -4.99 38.67 -32.09
C ALA A 304 -5.45 38.60 -33.56
N ALA A 305 -6.77 38.69 -33.78
CA ALA A 305 -7.31 38.70 -35.13
C ALA A 305 -6.66 39.86 -35.92
N PRO A 306 -6.21 39.64 -37.17
CA PRO A 306 -5.63 40.71 -37.95
C PRO A 306 -6.66 41.83 -38.06
N ALA A 307 -6.25 43.07 -37.73
CA ALA A 307 -7.07 44.25 -37.92
C ALA A 307 -7.48 44.31 -39.39
N ASN A 308 -8.79 44.32 -39.65
CA ASN A 308 -9.30 44.49 -41.01
C ASN A 308 -8.84 45.86 -41.55
N PRO A 309 -8.33 45.92 -42.79
CA PRO A 309 -7.83 47.14 -43.41
C PRO A 309 -8.93 48.20 -43.63
#